data_AF-A0A2N7PX88-F1
#
_entry.id   AF-A0A2N7PX88-F1
#
_cell.length_a   1.000
_cell.length_b   1.000
_cell.length_c   1.000
_cell.angle_alpha   90.00
_cell.angle_beta   90.00
_cell.angle_gamma   90.00
#
_symmetry.space_group_name_H-M   'P 1'
#
loop_
_entity.id
_entity.type
_entity.pdbx_description
1 polymer ?
#
loop_
_entity_poly.entity_id
_entity_poly.type
_entity_poly.pdbx_seq_one_letter_code
_entity_poly.pdbx_strand_id
1 'polypeptide(L)'
;DYTQLVAIYSTFVIIWRIILLLPALSLQTRRFHDLNKSGFYTILFFVCNFLLGYLSSFLEHVSEESSKFAIFVAIFIVCFLIDMWLFVLLGFIKGSAQENKYGPNPLA
;
A
#
# COMPACT_ATOMS: atom_id res chain seq x y z
N ASP A 1 -16.09 -26.72 10.85
CA ASP A 1 -16.87 -25.68 10.17
C ASP A 1 -15.90 -24.67 9.55
N TYR A 2 -15.84 -24.59 8.21
CA TYR A 2 -14.82 -23.80 7.52
C TYR A 2 -14.98 -22.29 7.75
N THR A 3 -16.21 -21.86 8.03
CA THR A 3 -16.57 -20.46 8.29
C THR A 3 -15.86 -19.90 9.52
N GLN A 4 -15.78 -20.70 10.60
CA GLN A 4 -15.08 -20.34 11.82
C GLN A 4 -13.57 -20.20 11.60
N LEU A 5 -12.97 -21.11 10.81
CA LEU A 5 -11.55 -21.03 10.47
C LEU A 5 -11.22 -19.75 9.67
N VAL A 6 -12.07 -19.40 8.70
CA VAL A 6 -11.92 -18.16 7.92
C VAL A 6 -12.03 -16.92 8.81
N ALA A 7 -12.97 -16.90 9.76
CA ALA A 7 -13.17 -15.79 10.69
C ALA A 7 -11.98 -15.60 11.66
N ILE A 8 -11.41 -16.71 12.17
CA ILE A 8 -10.22 -16.67 13.02
C ILE A 8 -9.02 -16.14 12.22
N TYR A 9 -8.82 -16.66 11.00
CA TYR A 9 -7.74 -16.23 10.12
C TYR A 9 -7.86 -14.73 9.77
N SER A 10 -9.04 -14.26 9.38
CA SER A 10 -9.25 -12.85 9.01
C SER A 10 -9.02 -11.91 10.20
N THR A 11 -9.43 -12.31 11.41
CA THR A 11 -9.18 -11.56 12.65
C THR A 11 -7.69 -11.45 12.93
N PHE A 12 -6.95 -12.56 12.83
CA PHE A 12 -5.50 -12.57 13.00
C PHE A 12 -4.81 -11.63 11.98
N VAL A 13 -5.21 -11.70 10.71
CA VAL A 13 -4.67 -10.83 9.64
C VAL A 13 -4.91 -9.35 9.94
N ILE A 14 -6.11 -8.99 10.42
CA ILE A 14 -6.43 -7.59 10.77
C ILE A 14 -5.55 -7.10 11.93
N ILE A 15 -5.42 -7.89 12.99
CA ILE A 15 -4.55 -7.56 14.13
C ILE A 15 -3.11 -7.37 13.68
N TRP A 16 -2.60 -8.31 12.88
CA TRP A 16 -1.24 -8.25 12.35
C TRP A 16 -0.99 -7.00 11.49
N ARG A 17 -1.96 -6.62 10.65
CA ARG A 17 -1.89 -5.39 9.84
C ARG A 17 -1.84 -4.13 10.70
N ILE A 18 -2.62 -4.06 11.78
CA ILE A 18 -2.61 -2.91 12.69
C ILE A 18 -1.25 -2.81 13.40
N ILE A 19 -0.71 -3.94 13.89
CA ILE A 19 0.61 -3.98 14.54
C ILE A 19 1.71 -3.50 13.60
N LEU A 20 1.68 -3.95 12.34
CA LEU A 20 2.69 -3.59 11.35
C LEU A 20 2.48 -2.21 10.70
N LEU A 21 1.34 -1.56 10.91
CA LEU A 21 1.03 -0.27 10.28
C LEU A 21 2.06 0.80 10.63
N LEU A 22 2.35 1.00 11.92
CA LEU A 22 3.29 2.03 12.35
C LEU A 22 4.74 1.77 11.89
N PRO A 23 5.31 0.55 12.06
CA PRO A 23 6.62 0.23 11.50
C PRO A 23 6.69 0.43 9.99
N ALA A 24 5.67 -0.03 9.25
CA ALA A 24 5.63 0.09 7.80
C ALA A 24 5.54 1.55 7.34
N LEU A 25 4.74 2.39 8.00
CA LEU A 25 4.68 3.84 7.75
C LEU A 25 6.03 4.50 7.99
N SER A 26 6.68 4.18 9.12
CA SER A 26 7.97 4.76 9.49
C SER A 26 9.07 4.41 8.48
N LEU A 27 9.19 3.13 8.12
CA LEU A 27 10.21 2.65 7.18
C LEU A 27 10.02 3.23 5.78
N GLN A 28 8.80 3.23 5.25
CA GLN A 28 8.51 3.78 3.91
C GLN A 28 8.77 5.29 3.88
N THR A 29 8.34 6.03 4.91
CA THR A 29 8.57 7.48 5.01
C THR A 29 10.07 7.79 4.99
N ARG A 30 10.88 7.05 5.76
CA ARG A 30 12.34 7.20 5.74
C ARG A 30 12.92 6.92 4.36
N ARG A 31 12.51 5.84 3.69
CA ARG A 31 12.96 5.52 2.33
C ARG A 31 12.57 6.59 1.31
N PHE A 32 11.40 7.20 1.42
CA PHE A 32 11.05 8.34 0.58
C PHE A 32 11.93 9.56 0.84
N HIS A 33 12.23 9.84 2.11
CA HIS A 33 13.15 10.92 2.47
C HIS A 33 14.56 10.65 1.96
N ASP A 34 15.06 9.42 2.02
CA ASP A 34 16.33 9.02 1.40
C ASP A 34 16.34 9.36 -0.10
N LEU A 35 15.21 9.21 -0.79
CA LEU A 35 15.04 9.53 -2.21
C LEU A 35 14.74 11.00 -2.49
N ASN A 36 14.83 11.88 -1.48
CA ASN A 36 14.44 13.29 -1.56
C ASN A 36 12.99 13.51 -2.04
N LYS A 37 12.09 12.59 -1.68
CA LYS A 37 10.66 12.64 -1.97
C LYS A 37 9.84 12.83 -0.69
N SER A 38 8.60 13.27 -0.85
CA SER A 38 7.67 13.45 0.27
C SER A 38 7.31 12.12 0.92
N GLY A 39 7.42 12.02 2.25
CA GLY A 39 6.93 10.87 3.01
C GLY A 39 5.44 10.57 2.82
N PHE A 40 4.65 11.56 2.38
CA PHE A 40 3.23 11.39 2.07
C PHE A 40 2.95 10.36 0.98
N TYR A 41 3.90 10.05 0.09
CA TYR A 41 3.74 8.98 -0.91
C TYR A 41 3.53 7.60 -0.26
N THR A 42 3.94 7.41 1.00
CA THR A 42 3.64 6.21 1.77
C THR A 42 2.15 5.95 1.90
N ILE A 43 1.33 7.01 2.02
CA ILE A 43 -0.12 6.87 2.16
C ILE A 43 -0.73 6.20 0.92
N LEU A 44 -0.14 6.42 -0.26
CA LEU A 44 -0.64 5.87 -1.52
C LEU A 44 -0.67 4.33 -1.49
N PHE A 45 0.38 3.69 -0.95
CA PHE A 45 0.43 2.24 -0.76
C PHE A 45 -0.74 1.73 0.08
N PHE A 46 -0.96 2.37 1.23
CA PHE A 46 -2.01 1.98 2.17
C PHE A 46 -3.41 2.25 1.60
N VAL A 47 -3.59 3.34 0.86
CA VAL A 47 -4.85 3.65 0.19
C VAL A 47 -5.16 2.59 -0.86
N CYS A 48 -4.22 2.20 -1.72
CA CYS A 48 -4.43 1.13 -2.70
C CYS A 48 -4.81 -0.21 -2.04
N ASN A 49 -4.07 -0.62 -0.99
CA ASN A 49 -4.33 -1.86 -0.27
C ASN A 49 -5.68 -1.84 0.48
N PHE A 50 -6.03 -0.70 1.08
CA PHE A 50 -7.31 -0.52 1.75
C PHE A 50 -8.45 -0.55 0.72
N LEU A 51 -8.36 0.26 -0.35
CA LEU A 51 -9.37 0.30 -1.41
C LEU A 51 -9.66 -1.09 -1.96
N LEU A 52 -8.63 -1.87 -2.32
CA LEU A 52 -8.81 -3.24 -2.82
C LEU A 52 -9.45 -4.18 -1.79
N GLY A 53 -9.10 -4.03 -0.50
CA GLY A 53 -9.66 -4.85 0.58
C GLY A 53 -11.15 -4.63 0.84
N TYR A 54 -11.67 -3.45 0.54
CA TYR A 54 -13.10 -3.10 0.71
C TYR A 54 -13.86 -3.02 -0.62
N LEU A 55 -13.17 -3.15 -1.75
CA LEU A 55 -13.76 -2.96 -3.08
C LEU A 55 -14.96 -3.87 -3.32
N SER A 56 -14.91 -5.13 -2.87
CA SER A 56 -16.02 -6.07 -3.01
C SER A 56 -17.29 -5.54 -2.35
N SER A 57 -17.21 -4.96 -1.16
CA SER A 57 -18.35 -4.39 -0.45
C SER A 57 -18.92 -3.15 -1.13
N PHE A 58 -18.09 -2.34 -1.78
CA PHE A 58 -18.57 -1.21 -2.58
C PHE A 58 -19.30 -1.68 -3.86
N LEU A 59 -18.82 -2.76 -4.48
CA LEU A 59 -19.40 -3.31 -5.71
C LEU A 59 -20.73 -4.04 -5.50
N GLU A 60 -21.12 -4.37 -4.25
CA GLU A 60 -22.43 -4.96 -3.93
C GLU A 60 -23.61 -4.10 -4.40
N HIS A 61 -23.42 -2.78 -4.50
CA HIS A 61 -24.45 -1.83 -4.92
C HIS A 61 -24.56 -1.68 -6.45
N VAL A 62 -23.66 -2.30 -7.22
CA VAL A 62 -23.72 -2.31 -8.68
C VAL A 62 -24.60 -3.47 -9.13
N SER A 63 -25.61 -3.23 -9.95
CA SER A 63 -26.55 -4.28 -10.37
C SER A 63 -26.00 -5.19 -11.48
N GLU A 64 -25.20 -4.65 -12.39
CA GLU A 64 -24.68 -5.40 -13.54
C GLU A 64 -23.34 -6.08 -13.26
N GLU A 65 -23.27 -7.40 -13.46
CA GLU A 65 -22.07 -8.21 -13.24
C GLU A 65 -20.91 -7.83 -14.18
N SER A 66 -21.21 -7.49 -15.44
CA SER A 66 -20.22 -6.98 -16.40
C SER A 66 -19.55 -5.71 -15.91
N SER A 67 -20.35 -4.79 -15.36
CA SER A 67 -19.88 -3.53 -14.79
C SER A 67 -19.05 -3.75 -13.52
N LYS A 68 -19.45 -4.67 -12.62
CA LYS A 68 -18.64 -5.05 -11.45
C LYS A 68 -17.26 -5.54 -11.84
N PHE A 69 -17.20 -6.47 -12.81
CA PHE A 69 -15.94 -7.02 -13.28
C PHE A 69 -15.05 -5.94 -13.90
N ALA A 70 -15.60 -5.09 -14.76
CA ALA A 70 -14.85 -4.00 -15.39
C ALA A 70 -14.28 -3.02 -14.36
N ILE A 71 -15.08 -2.58 -13.37
CA ILE A 71 -14.65 -1.66 -12.30
C ILE A 71 -13.57 -2.32 -11.44
N PHE A 72 -13.76 -3.59 -11.06
CA PHE A 72 -12.78 -4.33 -10.27
C PHE A 72 -11.43 -4.39 -10.98
N VAL A 73 -11.41 -4.82 -12.24
CA VAL A 73 -10.20 -4.94 -13.04
C VAL A 73 -9.52 -3.58 -13.22
N ALA A 74 -10.28 -2.52 -13.48
CA ALA A 74 -9.73 -1.17 -13.62
C ALA A 74 -9.02 -0.71 -12.34
N ILE A 75 -9.68 -0.83 -11.18
CA ILE A 75 -9.10 -0.43 -9.89
C ILE A 75 -7.89 -1.30 -9.54
N PHE A 76 -7.99 -2.62 -9.79
CA PHE A 76 -6.89 -3.54 -9.59
C PHE A 76 -5.66 -3.17 -10.40
N ILE A 77 -5.81 -2.88 -11.70
CA ILE A 77 -4.69 -2.47 -12.56
C ILE A 77 -4.05 -1.18 -12.04
N VAL A 78 -4.86 -0.16 -11.69
CA VAL A 78 -4.33 1.10 -11.18
C VAL A 78 -3.54 0.89 -9.88
N CYS A 79 -4.10 0.16 -8.92
CA CYS A 79 -3.42 -0.14 -7.65
C CYS A 79 -2.16 -0.98 -7.88
N PHE A 80 -2.21 -1.97 -8.76
CA PHE A 80 -1.07 -2.80 -9.10
C PHE A 80 0.08 -2.00 -9.73
N LEU A 81 -0.22 -1.07 -10.65
CA LEU A 81 0.80 -0.21 -11.26
C LEU A 81 1.46 0.72 -10.22
N ILE A 82 0.66 1.23 -9.28
CA ILE A 82 1.17 2.04 -8.16
C ILE A 82 2.08 1.19 -7.26
N ASP A 83 1.64 0.01 -6.86
CA ASP A 83 2.41 -0.88 -6.00
C ASP A 83 3.71 -1.35 -6.67
N MET A 84 3.67 -1.61 -7.98
CA MET A 84 4.86 -1.91 -8.78
C MET A 84 5.83 -0.74 -8.82
N TRP A 85 5.32 0.49 -9.04
CA TRP A 85 6.15 1.68 -9.00
C TRP A 85 6.81 1.88 -7.63
N LEU A 86 6.03 1.70 -6.55
CA LEU A 86 6.52 1.78 -5.18
C LEU A 86 7.55 0.70 -4.85
N PHE A 87 7.31 -0.54 -5.28
CA PHE A 87 8.23 -1.66 -5.10
C PHE A 87 9.57 -1.39 -5.77
N VAL A 88 9.57 -0.95 -7.03
CA VAL A 88 10.79 -0.57 -7.76
C VAL A 88 11.51 0.57 -7.06
N LEU A 89 10.76 1.63 -6.71
CA LEU A 89 11.30 2.84 -6.12
C LEU A 89 11.92 2.61 -4.73
N LEU A 90 11.23 1.90 -3.86
CA LEU A 90 11.67 1.67 -2.48
C LEU A 90 12.74 0.57 -2.38
N GLY A 91 12.65 -0.45 -3.24
CA GLY A 91 13.51 -1.63 -3.21
C GLY A 91 14.82 -1.51 -3.99
N PHE A 92 14.79 -0.84 -5.15
CA PHE A 92 15.92 -0.89 -6.09
C PHE A 92 16.56 0.46 -6.38
N ILE A 93 15.84 1.57 -6.19
CA ILE A 93 16.42 2.90 -6.41
C ILE A 93 17.30 3.30 -5.22
N LYS A 94 18.54 3.67 -5.53
CA LYS A 94 19.50 4.19 -4.54
C LYS A 94 19.02 5.54 -4.00
N GLY A 95 19.21 5.77 -2.71
CA GLY A 95 18.97 7.08 -2.08
C GLY A 95 19.80 8.20 -2.71
N SER A 96 19.35 9.45 -2.52
CA SER A 96 20.07 10.67 -2.87
C SER A 96 21.44 10.70 -2.21
N ALA A 97 22.49 10.96 -2.99
CA ALA A 97 23.85 11.14 -2.49
C ALA A 97 24.10 12.54 -1.92
N GLN A 98 23.24 13.51 -2.26
CA GLN A 98 23.35 14.90 -1.81
C GLN A 98 22.54 15.11 -0.52
N GLU A 99 22.97 16.07 0.30
CA GLU A 99 22.17 16.62 1.38
C GLU A 99 20.78 17.01 0.86
N ASN A 100 19.75 16.65 1.59
CA ASN A 100 18.38 16.92 1.19
C ASN A 100 17.63 17.66 2.29
N LYS A 101 16.43 18.13 1.97
CA LYS A 101 15.59 18.90 2.91
C LYS A 101 15.12 18.11 4.15
N TYR A 102 15.41 16.82 4.22
CA TYR A 102 15.06 15.92 5.31
C TYR A 102 16.24 15.58 6.22
N GLY A 103 17.47 15.98 5.87
CA GLY A 103 18.65 15.85 6.71
C GLY A 103 19.97 15.75 5.94
N PRO A 104 21.10 15.86 6.66
CA PRO A 104 22.42 15.62 6.09
C PRO A 104 22.58 14.15 5.69
N ASN A 105 23.39 13.90 4.66
CA ASN A 105 23.68 12.54 4.23
C ASN A 105 24.51 11.82 5.32
N PRO A 106 24.06 10.68 5.88
CA PRO A 106 24.81 9.96 6.91
C PRO A 106 26.11 9.32 6.40
N LEU A 107 26.36 9.36 5.08
CA LEU A 107 27.56 8.85 4.42
C LEU A 107 28.50 9.97 3.92
N ALA A 108 28.18 11.24 4.20
CA ALA A 108 29.03 12.39 3.85
C ALA A 108 30.21 12.53 4.80
#